data_AF-W5K503-F1
#
_entry.id   AF-W5K503-F1
#
_cell.length_a   1.000
_cell.length_b   1.000
_cell.length_c   1.000
_cell.angle_alpha   90.00
_cell.angle_beta   90.00
_cell.angle_gamma   90.00
#
_symmetry.space_group_name_H-M   'P 1'
#
loop_
_entity.id
_entity.type
_entity.pdbx_description
1 polymer ?
#
loop_
_entity_poly.entity_id
_entity_poly.type
_entity_poly.pdbx_seq_one_letter_code
_entity_poly.pdbx_strand_id
1 'polypeptide(L)'
;MFFYGGYDGSVIETQPSYNMQLAYFFTIAAYLMLCGISLIYSMASSFQKNFVLTAGPTNGGAWRLLCSWDFSVVNEKAIQNHKNNLGIQLKESLSERLQGKAVVSVSARLQQLSLQLLAWLLSLGLALGSCAAIYFLQLNQKQLVPSVSGSGDVEAEAATLLVPVVVSLINLIIPLLYSVINKMEQYNNPRTDVYIIILRNVLLKMSILGILCYYWLNEVPSTVDCWESFVGQSVYRLVVVDFIFCLLGSFFGEFLRNVIGTKCIRSLGVPEFDIATNVLNLIYAQTLAWIGIYFAPLLPVIQVIKLFIIFYLKRVSLSMNCQPPKRTGRAAQMQTVYIAILFFPSFVGALSMVAYTVWSLHPSEQCGPFQGLSTPFHAIQSWMDTVKKISGSQWAWWIFEHVVKNELFFYLITLIVLVFTYFAWQVTQGRKQLIKILREQIVNEGKDKAFLLNRLQSVQKQNKAAMTFRPQELTETTYFNQNWMNTFPLDM
;
A
#
# COMPACT_ATOMS: atom_id res chain seq x y z
N MET A 1 -27.24 15.64 17.38
CA MET A 1 -26.95 14.20 17.26
C MET A 1 -25.90 13.85 16.19
N PHE A 2 -25.85 14.56 15.04
CA PHE A 2 -24.84 14.28 13.99
C PHE A 2 -23.39 14.59 14.37
N PHE A 3 -23.18 15.60 15.21
CA PHE A 3 -21.86 16.10 15.61
C PHE A 3 -21.65 15.95 17.11
N TYR A 4 -20.38 16.00 17.54
CA TYR A 4 -19.92 15.85 18.92
C TYR A 4 -20.75 16.65 19.95
N GLY A 5 -21.03 17.93 19.68
CA GLY A 5 -21.78 18.80 20.60
C GLY A 5 -23.27 18.45 20.76
N GLY A 6 -23.79 17.53 19.95
CA GLY A 6 -25.16 17.02 20.10
C GLY A 6 -25.30 15.88 21.11
N TYR A 7 -24.22 15.49 21.79
CA TYR A 7 -24.22 14.51 22.88
C TYR A 7 -23.97 15.27 24.19
N ASP A 8 -24.88 15.11 25.15
CA ASP A 8 -24.75 15.72 26.47
C ASP A 8 -23.94 14.82 27.40
N GLY A 9 -23.21 15.42 28.35
CA GLY A 9 -22.39 14.72 29.33
C GLY A 9 -23.15 14.17 30.52
N SER A 10 -24.46 14.49 30.62
CA SER A 10 -25.32 14.00 31.69
C SER A 10 -25.51 12.47 31.63
N VAL A 11 -25.59 11.84 32.80
CA VAL A 11 -26.03 10.46 32.92
C VAL A 11 -27.53 10.46 32.64
N ILE A 12 -27.95 9.80 31.56
CA ILE A 12 -29.38 9.67 31.28
C ILE A 12 -29.95 8.72 32.32
N GLU A 13 -30.77 9.25 33.23
CA GLU A 13 -31.49 8.50 34.27
C GLU A 13 -32.65 7.67 33.68
N THR A 14 -32.33 6.81 32.73
CA THR A 14 -33.21 5.70 32.34
C THR A 14 -32.90 4.49 33.22
N GLN A 15 -33.84 3.54 33.37
CA GLN A 15 -33.52 2.23 33.96
C GLN A 15 -33.21 1.23 32.83
N PRO A 16 -31.96 0.77 32.65
CA PRO A 16 -30.73 1.03 33.44
C PRO A 16 -30.03 2.36 33.11
N SER A 17 -29.29 2.92 34.07
CA SER A 17 -28.60 4.21 33.95
C SER A 17 -27.58 4.19 32.80
N TYR A 18 -27.70 5.14 31.87
CA TYR A 18 -26.84 5.19 30.69
C TYR A 18 -25.80 6.31 30.80
N ASN A 19 -24.53 5.94 30.94
CA ASN A 19 -23.41 6.88 30.97
C ASN A 19 -22.97 7.21 29.53
N MET A 20 -23.34 8.39 29.04
CA MET A 20 -23.02 8.84 27.68
C MET A 20 -21.51 8.97 27.44
N GLN A 21 -20.75 9.47 28.42
CA GLN A 21 -19.29 9.66 28.31
C GLN A 21 -18.56 8.34 28.03
N LEU A 22 -18.86 7.31 28.81
CA LEU A 22 -18.24 5.99 28.65
C LEU A 22 -18.72 5.31 27.37
N ALA A 23 -20.00 5.40 27.05
CA ALA A 23 -20.54 4.83 25.82
C ALA A 23 -19.90 5.47 24.58
N TYR A 24 -19.74 6.79 24.56
CA TYR A 24 -19.06 7.51 23.49
C TYR A 24 -17.61 7.05 23.33
N PHE A 25 -16.86 7.00 24.44
CA PHE A 25 -15.47 6.56 24.43
C PHE A 25 -15.31 5.11 23.92
N PHE A 26 -16.05 4.17 24.53
CA PHE A 26 -15.91 2.74 24.21
C PHE A 26 -16.40 2.40 22.80
N THR A 27 -17.43 3.08 22.27
CA THR A 27 -17.90 2.84 20.90
C THR A 27 -16.85 3.24 19.87
N ILE A 28 -16.23 4.42 20.02
CA ILE A 28 -15.14 4.86 19.14
C ILE A 28 -13.92 3.95 19.28
N ALA A 29 -13.53 3.61 20.52
CA ALA A 29 -12.41 2.71 20.78
C ALA A 29 -12.64 1.32 20.16
N ALA A 30 -13.83 0.74 20.33
CA ALA A 30 -14.19 -0.55 19.75
C ALA A 30 -14.19 -0.49 18.21
N TYR A 31 -14.73 0.58 17.61
CA TYR A 31 -14.68 0.77 16.17
C TYR A 31 -13.23 0.82 15.65
N LEU A 32 -12.39 1.66 16.25
CA LEU A 32 -10.98 1.79 15.84
C LEU A 32 -10.22 0.48 16.05
N MET A 33 -10.49 -0.25 17.14
CA MET A 33 -9.89 -1.57 17.39
C MET A 33 -10.29 -2.59 16.33
N LEU A 34 -11.58 -2.67 15.97
CA LEU A 34 -12.07 -3.56 14.91
C LEU A 34 -11.45 -3.21 13.55
N CYS A 35 -11.34 -1.92 13.22
CA CYS A 35 -10.63 -1.47 12.03
C CYS A 35 -9.15 -1.89 12.06
N GLY A 36 -8.46 -1.69 13.19
CA GLY A 36 -7.07 -2.07 13.37
C GLY A 36 -6.84 -3.57 13.17
N ILE A 37 -7.67 -4.42 13.81
CA ILE A 37 -7.60 -5.88 13.67
C ILE A 37 -7.85 -6.29 12.22
N SER A 38 -8.87 -5.73 11.57
CA SER A 38 -9.19 -6.01 10.17
C SER A 38 -8.04 -5.65 9.22
N LEU A 39 -7.40 -4.49 9.44
CA LEU A 39 -6.25 -4.05 8.64
C LEU A 39 -5.02 -4.91 8.87
N ILE A 40 -4.70 -5.25 10.13
CA ILE A 40 -3.57 -6.12 10.46
C ILE A 40 -3.76 -7.49 9.82
N TYR A 41 -4.96 -8.07 9.93
CA TYR A 41 -5.30 -9.34 9.29
C TYR A 41 -5.17 -9.24 7.76
N SER A 42 -5.72 -8.19 7.15
CA SER A 42 -5.66 -7.96 5.70
C SER A 42 -4.22 -7.80 5.21
N MET A 43 -3.41 -7.07 5.97
CA MET A 43 -1.99 -6.90 5.71
C MET A 43 -1.26 -8.23 5.80
N ALA A 44 -1.40 -8.97 6.92
CA ALA A 44 -0.77 -10.28 7.09
C ALA A 44 -1.16 -11.26 5.97
N SER A 45 -2.45 -11.33 5.62
CA SER A 45 -2.95 -12.16 4.52
C SER A 45 -2.37 -11.76 3.17
N SER A 46 -2.32 -10.45 2.87
CA SER A 46 -1.75 -9.94 1.61
C SER A 46 -0.24 -10.20 1.52
N PHE A 47 0.50 -10.02 2.62
CA PHE A 47 1.93 -10.35 2.67
C PHE A 47 2.17 -11.84 2.47
N GLN A 48 1.42 -12.71 3.15
CA GLN A 48 1.55 -14.16 2.99
C GLN A 48 1.27 -14.60 1.55
N LYS A 49 0.19 -14.12 0.93
CA LYS A 49 -0.19 -14.51 -0.44
C LYS A 49 0.77 -13.97 -1.51
N ASN A 50 1.12 -12.68 -1.43
CA ASN A 50 1.86 -12.01 -2.51
C ASN A 50 3.39 -12.12 -2.36
N PHE A 51 3.92 -12.16 -1.13
CA PHE A 51 5.37 -12.26 -0.91
C PHE A 51 5.88 -13.69 -1.13
N VAL A 52 5.14 -14.71 -0.70
CA VAL A 52 5.52 -16.13 -0.88
C VAL A 52 5.55 -16.51 -2.38
N LEU A 53 4.64 -15.95 -3.19
CA LEU A 53 4.62 -16.20 -4.64
C LEU A 53 5.78 -15.54 -5.39
N THR A 54 6.31 -14.42 -4.85
CA THR A 54 7.40 -13.65 -5.48
C THR A 54 8.78 -14.11 -4.99
N ALA A 55 8.86 -14.62 -3.76
CA ALA A 55 10.10 -15.06 -3.12
C ALA A 55 10.54 -16.49 -3.51
N GLY A 56 9.99 -17.09 -4.56
CA GLY A 56 10.50 -18.33 -5.15
C GLY A 56 11.60 -18.04 -6.20
N PRO A 57 12.90 -18.35 -5.95
CA PRO A 57 13.99 -18.06 -6.89
C PRO A 57 14.06 -18.95 -8.14
N THR A 58 13.14 -19.90 -8.32
CA THR A 58 12.99 -20.66 -9.56
C THR A 58 11.61 -20.36 -10.09
N ASN A 59 11.53 -19.43 -11.02
CA ASN A 59 10.62 -19.50 -12.16
C ASN A 59 11.21 -18.56 -13.20
N GLY A 60 12.23 -19.07 -13.89
CA GLY A 60 12.71 -18.43 -15.12
C GLY A 60 11.55 -18.26 -16.12
N GLY A 61 11.78 -17.44 -17.14
CA GLY A 61 10.77 -17.16 -18.18
C GLY A 61 10.12 -18.43 -18.75
N ALA A 62 10.84 -19.55 -18.80
CA ALA A 62 10.34 -20.84 -19.26
C ALA A 62 9.20 -21.43 -18.40
N TRP A 63 9.31 -21.46 -17.06
CA TRP A 63 8.21 -21.98 -16.23
C TRP A 63 6.98 -21.07 -16.32
N ARG A 64 7.19 -19.74 -16.28
CA ARG A 64 6.08 -18.81 -16.47
C ARG A 64 5.48 -18.97 -17.86
N LEU A 65 6.24 -19.22 -18.91
CA LEU A 65 5.69 -19.47 -20.24
C LEU A 65 4.89 -20.78 -20.29
N LEU A 66 5.42 -21.85 -19.71
CA LEU A 66 4.88 -23.21 -19.87
C LEU A 66 3.77 -23.56 -18.87
N CYS A 67 3.75 -22.93 -17.70
CA CYS A 67 2.88 -23.32 -16.57
C CYS A 67 2.00 -22.19 -16.03
N SER A 68 1.99 -21.01 -16.66
CA SER A 68 1.08 -19.91 -16.26
C SER A 68 -0.27 -19.92 -16.97
N TRP A 69 -0.41 -20.73 -18.01
CA TRP A 69 -1.63 -20.75 -18.82
C TRP A 69 -2.76 -21.44 -18.05
N ASP A 70 -3.85 -20.71 -17.85
CA ASP A 70 -5.07 -21.25 -17.28
C ASP A 70 -5.99 -21.77 -18.40
N PHE A 71 -6.08 -23.11 -18.50
CA PHE A 71 -6.91 -23.77 -19.50
C PHE A 71 -8.41 -23.69 -19.20
N SER A 72 -8.82 -23.19 -18.03
CA SER A 72 -10.23 -23.01 -17.67
C SER A 72 -10.87 -21.75 -18.29
N VAL A 73 -10.07 -20.87 -18.90
CA VAL A 73 -10.56 -19.64 -19.54
C VAL A 73 -11.12 -19.93 -20.93
N VAL A 74 -12.45 -19.95 -21.06
CA VAL A 74 -13.16 -20.28 -22.32
C VAL A 74 -13.49 -19.05 -23.17
N ASN A 75 -13.54 -17.85 -22.58
CA ASN A 75 -13.96 -16.64 -23.28
C ASN A 75 -12.84 -16.07 -24.18
N GLU A 76 -13.09 -15.94 -25.49
CA GLU A 76 -12.11 -15.48 -26.48
C GLU A 76 -11.49 -14.10 -26.14
N LYS A 77 -12.29 -13.15 -25.65
CA LYS A 77 -11.79 -11.84 -25.22
C LYS A 77 -10.87 -11.97 -23.99
N ALA A 78 -11.21 -12.88 -23.08
CA ALA A 78 -10.41 -13.13 -21.89
C ALA A 78 -9.10 -13.85 -22.25
N ILE A 79 -9.13 -14.79 -23.18
CA ILE A 79 -7.95 -15.47 -23.74
C ILE A 79 -7.01 -14.46 -24.39
N GLN A 80 -7.53 -13.56 -25.23
CA GLN A 80 -6.72 -12.54 -25.89
C GLN A 80 -6.09 -11.57 -24.89
N ASN A 81 -6.84 -11.15 -23.87
CA ASN A 81 -6.31 -10.32 -22.79
C ASN A 81 -5.24 -11.05 -21.96
N HIS A 82 -5.45 -12.33 -21.66
CA HIS A 82 -4.49 -13.15 -20.90
C HIS A 82 -3.19 -13.35 -21.68
N LYS A 83 -3.28 -13.66 -22.98
CA LYS A 83 -2.13 -13.75 -23.89
C LYS A 83 -1.37 -12.43 -23.96
N ASN A 84 -2.06 -11.31 -24.12
CA ASN A 84 -1.44 -9.98 -24.15
C ASN A 84 -0.73 -9.65 -22.83
N ASN A 85 -1.36 -9.92 -21.69
CA ASN A 85 -0.77 -9.70 -20.37
C ASN A 85 0.48 -10.55 -20.15
N LEU A 86 0.44 -11.85 -20.49
CA LEU A 86 1.61 -12.73 -20.41
C LEU A 86 2.76 -12.24 -21.29
N GLY A 87 2.47 -11.84 -22.53
CA GLY A 87 3.46 -11.27 -23.45
C GLY A 87 4.11 -10.00 -22.88
N ILE A 88 3.32 -9.11 -22.28
CA ILE A 88 3.81 -7.90 -21.63
C ILE A 88 4.70 -8.24 -20.43
N GLN A 89 4.28 -9.16 -19.57
CA GLN A 89 5.08 -9.59 -18.40
C GLN A 89 6.42 -10.20 -18.79
N LEU A 90 6.44 -11.04 -19.84
CA LEU A 90 7.66 -11.63 -20.38
C LEU A 90 8.59 -10.55 -20.96
N LYS A 91 8.03 -9.62 -21.74
CA LYS A 91 8.77 -8.49 -22.31
C LYS A 91 9.38 -7.61 -21.22
N GLU A 92 8.64 -7.31 -20.16
CA GLU A 92 9.14 -6.55 -19.00
C GLU A 92 10.26 -7.31 -18.28
N SER A 93 10.09 -8.62 -18.02
CA SER A 93 11.12 -9.42 -17.34
C SER A 93 12.40 -9.55 -18.16
N LEU A 94 12.28 -9.68 -19.49
CA LEU A 94 13.42 -9.66 -20.41
C LEU A 94 14.08 -8.28 -20.45
N SER A 95 13.31 -7.20 -20.52
CA SER A 95 13.87 -5.85 -20.50
C SER A 95 14.62 -5.53 -19.21
N GLU A 96 14.12 -5.97 -18.05
CA GLU A 96 14.82 -5.82 -16.76
C GLU A 96 16.19 -6.52 -16.78
N ARG A 97 16.27 -7.73 -17.36
CA ARG A 97 17.53 -8.48 -17.49
C ARG A 97 18.50 -7.88 -18.50
N LEU A 98 17.98 -7.33 -19.60
CA LEU A 98 18.78 -6.64 -20.63
C LEU A 98 19.36 -5.33 -20.10
N GLN A 99 18.54 -4.54 -19.39
CA GLN A 99 18.98 -3.28 -18.78
C GLN A 99 20.04 -3.49 -17.70
N GLY A 100 19.95 -4.57 -16.90
CA GLY A 100 20.97 -4.91 -15.91
C GLY A 100 22.36 -5.21 -16.51
N LYS A 101 22.43 -5.48 -17.83
CA LYS A 101 23.67 -5.71 -18.57
C LYS A 101 24.14 -4.52 -19.39
N ALA A 102 23.33 -3.47 -19.52
CA ALA A 102 23.66 -2.29 -20.30
C ALA A 102 24.58 -1.36 -19.50
N VAL A 103 25.79 -1.11 -20.01
CA VAL A 103 26.72 -0.14 -19.42
C VAL A 103 26.32 1.26 -19.92
N VAL A 104 25.82 2.10 -19.02
CA VAL A 104 25.41 3.48 -19.33
C VAL A 104 26.59 4.43 -19.12
N SER A 105 26.81 5.35 -20.06
CA SER A 105 27.85 6.39 -19.96
C SER A 105 27.63 7.30 -18.74
N VAL A 106 28.72 7.71 -18.08
CA VAL A 106 28.70 8.55 -16.85
C VAL A 106 28.01 9.89 -17.10
N SER A 107 28.24 10.51 -18.27
CA SER A 107 27.61 11.79 -18.63
C SER A 107 26.09 11.67 -18.79
N ALA A 108 25.62 10.62 -19.47
CA ALA A 108 24.19 10.33 -19.59
C ALA A 108 23.53 10.02 -18.23
N ARG A 109 24.27 9.35 -17.33
CA ARG A 109 23.82 9.07 -15.97
C ARG A 109 23.69 10.33 -15.13
N LEU A 110 24.62 11.28 -15.29
CA LEU A 110 24.56 12.58 -14.60
C LEU A 110 23.39 13.42 -15.10
N GLN A 111 23.12 13.43 -16.41
CA GLN A 111 21.96 14.09 -17.00
C GLN A 111 20.63 13.48 -16.53
N GLN A 112 20.55 12.15 -16.41
CA GLN A 112 19.35 11.49 -15.85
C GLN A 112 19.15 11.85 -14.38
N LEU A 113 20.22 11.86 -13.59
CA LEU A 113 20.15 12.20 -12.17
C LEU A 113 19.76 13.66 -11.94
N SER A 114 20.25 14.58 -12.77
CA SER A 114 19.85 15.99 -12.67
C SER A 114 18.38 16.20 -13.03
N LEU A 115 17.87 15.51 -14.06
CA LEU A 115 16.46 15.56 -14.44
C LEU A 115 15.56 15.01 -13.32
N GLN A 116 15.97 13.90 -12.71
CA GLN A 116 15.27 13.31 -11.56
C GLN A 116 15.27 14.25 -10.35
N LEU A 117 16.41 14.85 -10.05
CA LEU A 117 16.52 15.79 -8.93
C LEU A 117 15.64 17.03 -9.15
N LEU A 118 15.62 17.57 -10.38
CA LEU A 118 14.74 18.68 -10.74
C LEU A 118 13.26 18.33 -10.57
N ALA A 119 12.83 17.17 -11.04
CA ALA A 119 11.45 16.76 -10.93
C ALA A 119 11.04 16.41 -9.49
N TRP A 120 11.95 15.89 -8.67
CA TRP A 120 11.74 15.78 -7.22
C TRP A 120 11.61 17.16 -6.55
N LEU A 121 12.49 18.11 -6.86
CA LEU A 121 12.40 19.49 -6.35
C LEU A 121 11.08 20.15 -6.76
N LEU A 122 10.66 20.02 -8.02
CA LEU A 122 9.39 20.54 -8.50
C LEU A 122 8.20 19.87 -7.78
N SER A 123 8.26 18.54 -7.58
CA SER A 123 7.21 17.81 -6.88
C SER A 123 7.06 18.22 -5.41
N LEU A 124 8.21 18.44 -4.74
CA LEU A 124 8.26 18.91 -3.36
C LEU A 124 7.83 20.37 -3.25
N GLY A 125 8.24 21.22 -4.20
CA GLY A 125 7.80 22.61 -4.30
C GLY A 125 6.29 22.74 -4.47
N LEU A 126 5.68 21.89 -5.31
CA LEU A 126 4.21 21.83 -5.45
C LEU A 126 3.53 21.38 -4.14
N ALA A 127 4.09 20.39 -3.45
CA ALA A 127 3.53 19.92 -2.18
C ALA A 127 3.63 20.98 -1.07
N LEU A 128 4.81 21.60 -0.91
CA LEU A 128 5.04 22.66 0.06
C LEU A 128 4.21 23.91 -0.25
N GLY A 129 4.14 24.31 -1.53
CA GLY A 129 3.31 25.40 -1.98
C GLY A 129 1.82 25.16 -1.70
N SER A 130 1.35 23.92 -1.90
CA SER A 130 -0.03 23.52 -1.56
C SER A 130 -0.30 23.64 -0.07
N CYS A 131 0.63 23.16 0.78
CA CYS A 131 0.50 23.24 2.22
C CYS A 131 0.52 24.69 2.72
N ALA A 132 1.43 25.51 2.20
CA ALA A 132 1.51 26.94 2.51
C ALA A 132 0.23 27.67 2.08
N ALA A 133 -0.30 27.40 0.89
CA ALA A 133 -1.55 27.99 0.42
C ALA A 133 -2.73 27.66 1.34
N ILE A 134 -2.87 26.39 1.75
CA ILE A 134 -3.91 25.96 2.69
C ILE A 134 -3.71 26.64 4.05
N TYR A 135 -2.48 26.68 4.57
CA TYR A 135 -2.18 27.30 5.86
C TYR A 135 -2.52 28.80 5.88
N PHE A 136 -2.11 29.56 4.87
CA PHE A 136 -2.47 30.98 4.75
C PHE A 136 -3.98 31.18 4.59
N LEU A 137 -4.65 30.31 3.84
CA LEU A 137 -6.10 30.36 3.69
C LEU A 137 -6.82 30.16 5.04
N GLN A 138 -6.35 29.20 5.84
CA GLN A 138 -6.87 28.92 7.18
C GLN A 138 -6.62 30.07 8.17
N LEU A 139 -5.44 30.72 8.08
CA LEU A 139 -5.13 31.92 8.88
C LEU A 139 -6.04 33.10 8.53
N ASN A 140 -6.29 33.33 7.23
CA ASN A 140 -7.20 34.38 6.80
C ASN A 140 -8.64 34.09 7.25
N GLN A 141 -9.06 32.82 7.18
CA GLN A 141 -10.37 32.41 7.66
C GLN A 141 -10.51 32.62 9.18
N LYS A 142 -9.47 32.37 9.98
CA LYS A 142 -9.46 32.63 11.42
C LYS A 142 -9.80 34.09 11.77
N GLN A 143 -9.41 35.05 10.93
CA GLN A 143 -9.73 36.47 11.16
C GLN A 143 -11.18 36.83 10.83
N LEU A 144 -11.84 36.08 9.93
CA LEU A 144 -13.22 36.33 9.52
C LEU A 144 -14.27 35.61 10.38
N VAL A 145 -13.92 34.49 11.02
CA VAL A 145 -14.87 33.69 11.82
C VAL A 145 -15.46 34.43 13.04
N PRO A 146 -14.73 35.28 13.79
CA PRO A 146 -15.28 35.95 14.97
C PRO A 146 -16.26 37.09 14.65
N SER A 147 -16.16 37.71 13.47
CA SER A 147 -16.92 38.92 13.13
C SER A 147 -18.30 38.66 12.51
N VAL A 148 -18.60 37.41 12.13
CA VAL A 148 -19.78 37.08 11.31
C VAL A 148 -20.81 36.22 12.06
N SER A 149 -20.56 35.87 13.32
CA SER A 149 -21.49 35.12 14.19
C SER A 149 -22.84 35.82 14.44
N GLY A 150 -23.06 37.04 13.92
CA GLY A 150 -24.26 37.85 14.13
C GLY A 150 -25.14 38.09 12.89
N SER A 151 -24.72 37.78 11.66
CA SER A 151 -25.56 37.97 10.46
C SER A 151 -25.62 36.69 9.63
N GLY A 152 -26.83 36.26 9.28
CA GLY A 152 -27.09 35.08 8.44
C GLY A 152 -26.71 35.27 6.97
N ASP A 153 -25.54 35.86 6.72
CA ASP A 153 -25.07 36.22 5.39
C ASP A 153 -24.49 34.99 4.67
N VAL A 154 -24.92 34.81 3.42
CA VAL A 154 -24.46 33.78 2.48
C VAL A 154 -22.93 33.77 2.35
N GLU A 155 -22.28 34.91 2.58
CA GLU A 155 -20.83 35.08 2.57
C GLU A 155 -20.12 34.30 3.70
N ALA A 156 -20.76 34.16 4.86
CA ALA A 156 -20.23 33.40 6.00
C ALA A 156 -20.15 31.91 5.69
N GLU A 157 -21.25 31.36 5.16
CA GLU A 157 -21.33 29.96 4.75
C GLU A 157 -20.38 29.67 3.58
N ALA A 158 -20.28 30.59 2.61
CA ALA A 158 -19.34 30.48 1.50
C ALA A 158 -17.87 30.46 1.97
N ALA A 159 -17.52 31.27 2.98
CA ALA A 159 -16.18 31.26 3.57
C ALA A 159 -15.83 29.92 4.22
N THR A 160 -16.80 29.23 4.84
CA THR A 160 -16.56 27.90 5.44
C THR A 160 -16.38 26.77 4.44
N LEU A 161 -16.89 26.93 3.21
CA LEU A 161 -16.74 25.97 2.11
C LEU A 161 -15.44 26.16 1.31
N LEU A 162 -14.80 27.32 1.44
CA LEU A 162 -13.62 27.67 0.65
C LEU A 162 -12.44 26.71 0.86
N VAL A 163 -12.09 26.41 2.12
CA VAL A 163 -10.99 25.48 2.44
C VAL A 163 -11.26 24.07 1.87
N PRO A 164 -12.42 23.43 2.14
CA PRO A 164 -12.80 22.16 1.50
C PRO A 164 -12.67 22.14 -0.02
N VAL A 165 -13.12 23.21 -0.69
CA VAL A 165 -13.08 23.33 -2.15
C VAL A 165 -11.64 23.42 -2.66
N VAL A 166 -10.82 24.29 -2.06
CA VAL A 166 -9.41 24.45 -2.44
C VAL A 166 -8.63 23.16 -2.21
N VAL A 167 -8.82 22.50 -1.07
CA VAL A 167 -8.18 21.20 -0.77
C VAL A 167 -8.57 20.14 -1.80
N SER A 168 -9.85 20.03 -2.13
CA SER A 168 -10.35 19.05 -3.12
C SER A 168 -9.82 19.35 -4.52
N LEU A 169 -9.71 20.63 -4.90
CA LEU A 169 -9.15 21.05 -6.18
C LEU A 169 -7.65 20.73 -6.27
N ILE A 170 -6.88 20.99 -5.21
CA ILE A 170 -5.46 20.62 -5.12
C ILE A 170 -5.30 19.11 -5.27
N ASN A 171 -6.12 18.32 -4.55
CA ASN A 171 -6.14 16.87 -4.61
C ASN A 171 -6.53 16.30 -5.99
N LEU A 172 -7.17 17.11 -6.85
CA LEU A 172 -7.51 16.75 -8.22
C LEU A 172 -6.42 17.19 -9.22
N ILE A 173 -5.90 18.42 -9.10
CA ILE A 173 -5.01 19.04 -10.09
C ILE A 173 -3.55 18.60 -9.91
N ILE A 174 -3.02 18.60 -8.69
CA ILE A 174 -1.59 18.33 -8.47
C ILE A 174 -1.19 16.91 -8.90
N PRO A 175 -1.99 15.84 -8.68
CA PRO A 175 -1.70 14.52 -9.22
C PRO A 175 -1.57 14.49 -10.76
N LEU A 176 -2.34 15.33 -11.47
CA LEU A 176 -2.23 15.48 -12.93
C LEU A 176 -0.89 16.13 -13.31
N LEU A 177 -0.45 17.14 -12.56
CA LEU A 177 0.87 17.75 -12.74
C LEU A 177 1.99 16.75 -12.47
N TYR A 178 1.87 15.92 -11.43
CA TYR A 178 2.82 14.84 -11.16
C TYR A 178 2.89 13.83 -12.31
N SER A 179 1.77 13.52 -12.96
CA SER A 179 1.78 12.67 -14.17
C SER A 179 2.55 13.31 -15.33
N VAL A 180 2.45 14.64 -15.51
CA VAL A 180 3.22 15.37 -16.53
C VAL A 180 4.71 15.39 -16.19
N ILE A 181 5.06 15.69 -14.93
CA ILE A 181 6.45 15.69 -14.45
C ILE A 181 7.08 14.32 -14.63
N ASN A 182 6.33 13.26 -14.32
CA ASN A 182 6.81 11.90 -14.45
C ASN A 182 7.03 11.48 -15.91
N LYS A 183 6.34 12.08 -16.89
CA LYS A 183 6.66 11.87 -18.32
C LYS A 183 7.99 12.50 -18.73
N MET A 184 8.44 13.54 -18.03
CA MET A 184 9.76 14.14 -18.25
C MET A 184 10.85 13.21 -17.72
N GLU A 185 10.63 12.57 -16.57
CA GLU A 185 11.54 11.59 -15.98
C GLU A 185 11.38 10.21 -16.64
N GLN A 186 12.20 9.92 -17.65
CA GLN A 186 12.23 8.57 -18.21
C GLN A 186 12.94 7.60 -17.25
N TYR A 187 12.17 6.89 -16.43
CA TYR A 187 12.68 5.78 -15.63
C TYR A 187 12.90 4.53 -16.50
N ASN A 188 14.08 3.92 -16.40
CA ASN A 188 14.43 2.71 -17.14
C ASN A 188 13.51 1.53 -16.76
N ASN A 189 13.18 1.39 -15.47
CA ASN A 189 12.26 0.37 -15.00
C ASN A 189 10.83 0.93 -14.91
N PRO A 190 9.87 0.39 -15.68
CA PRO A 190 8.49 0.82 -15.58
C PRO A 190 7.91 0.65 -14.18
N ARG A 191 8.39 -0.29 -13.36
CA ARG A 191 7.91 -0.53 -11.98
C ARG A 191 8.18 0.66 -11.06
N THR A 192 9.41 1.14 -11.07
CA THR A 192 9.89 2.27 -10.28
C THR A 192 9.07 3.52 -10.59
N ASP A 193 8.73 3.72 -11.85
CA ASP A 193 7.89 4.83 -12.34
C ASP A 193 6.58 5.00 -11.56
N VAL A 194 5.78 3.92 -11.44
CA VAL A 194 4.51 3.99 -10.70
C VAL A 194 4.74 4.09 -9.20
N TYR A 195 5.78 3.46 -8.64
CA TYR A 195 6.07 3.62 -7.21
C TYR A 195 6.41 5.06 -6.86
N ILE A 196 7.13 5.77 -7.74
CA ILE A 196 7.48 7.18 -7.54
C ILE A 196 6.23 8.07 -7.66
N ILE A 197 5.37 7.83 -8.65
CA ILE A 197 4.08 8.53 -8.75
C ILE A 197 3.25 8.31 -7.49
N ILE A 198 3.10 7.06 -7.04
CA ILE A 198 2.35 6.72 -5.82
C ILE A 198 2.95 7.45 -4.62
N LEU A 199 4.28 7.40 -4.46
CA LEU A 199 4.98 8.02 -3.34
C LEU A 199 4.74 9.54 -3.31
N ARG A 200 4.88 10.24 -4.45
CA ARG A 200 4.60 11.69 -4.55
C ARG A 200 3.17 12.02 -4.17
N ASN A 201 2.20 11.23 -4.63
CA ASN A 201 0.79 11.41 -4.30
C ASN A 201 0.50 11.16 -2.81
N VAL A 202 1.11 10.13 -2.22
CA VAL A 202 0.98 9.85 -0.78
C VAL A 202 1.58 10.99 0.03
N LEU A 203 2.79 11.46 -0.31
CA LEU A 203 3.43 12.58 0.37
C LEU A 203 2.56 13.83 0.32
N LEU A 204 2.06 14.21 -0.86
CA LEU A 204 1.14 15.34 -1.01
C LEU A 204 -0.08 15.22 -0.09
N LYS A 205 -0.80 14.09 -0.14
CA LYS A 205 -2.04 13.89 0.63
C LYS A 205 -1.78 13.87 2.13
N MET A 206 -0.69 13.24 2.58
CA MET A 206 -0.33 13.18 4.00
C MET A 206 0.14 14.55 4.52
N SER A 207 0.87 15.34 3.72
CA SER A 207 1.25 16.69 4.09
C SER A 207 0.03 17.63 4.20
N ILE A 208 -0.90 17.55 3.23
CA ILE A 208 -2.17 18.30 3.29
C ILE A 208 -2.99 17.90 4.52
N LEU A 209 -3.10 16.61 4.82
CA LEU A 209 -3.80 16.15 6.00
C LEU A 209 -3.12 16.60 7.29
N GLY A 210 -1.78 16.58 7.33
CA GLY A 210 -0.99 17.05 8.46
C GLY A 210 -1.22 18.51 8.78
N ILE A 211 -1.24 19.40 7.78
CA ILE A 211 -1.49 20.83 8.00
C ILE A 211 -2.94 21.11 8.42
N LEU A 212 -3.92 20.37 7.87
CA LEU A 212 -5.31 20.44 8.30
C LEU A 212 -5.47 20.02 9.78
N CYS A 213 -4.87 18.89 10.15
CA CYS A 213 -4.88 18.41 11.54
C CYS A 213 -4.17 19.38 12.48
N TYR A 214 -3.04 19.97 12.08
CA TYR A 214 -2.35 20.98 12.88
C TYR A 214 -3.26 22.17 13.19
N TYR A 215 -3.94 22.71 12.17
CA TYR A 215 -4.89 23.80 12.35
C TYR A 215 -6.07 23.39 13.25
N TRP A 216 -6.68 22.23 13.01
CA TRP A 216 -7.81 21.74 13.80
C TRP A 216 -7.48 21.54 15.29
N LEU A 217 -6.26 21.12 15.60
CA LEU A 217 -5.87 20.75 16.96
C LEU A 217 -5.18 21.87 17.74
N ASN A 218 -4.51 22.82 17.08
CA ASN A 218 -3.79 23.89 17.77
C ASN A 218 -4.49 25.25 17.67
N GLU A 219 -5.12 25.55 16.53
CA GLU A 219 -5.69 26.88 16.30
C GLU A 219 -7.16 26.95 16.68
N VAL A 220 -7.97 25.97 16.25
CA VAL A 220 -9.42 25.97 16.48
C VAL A 220 -9.80 25.98 17.98
N PRO A 221 -9.17 25.20 18.87
CA PRO A 221 -9.56 25.17 20.29
C PRO A 221 -9.45 26.52 21.00
N SER A 222 -8.58 27.41 20.51
CA SER A 222 -8.39 28.76 21.09
C SER A 222 -9.36 29.82 20.55
N THR A 223 -10.14 29.49 19.52
CA THR A 223 -10.94 30.47 18.76
C THR A 223 -12.43 30.23 18.79
N VAL A 224 -12.87 29.00 19.08
CA VAL A 224 -14.28 28.59 19.01
C VAL A 224 -14.65 27.85 20.30
N ASP A 225 -15.75 28.28 20.93
CA ASP A 225 -16.20 27.71 22.21
C ASP A 225 -16.57 26.22 22.13
N CYS A 226 -17.12 25.76 20.98
CA CYS A 226 -17.47 24.36 20.71
C CYS A 226 -16.62 23.80 19.55
N TRP A 227 -15.30 23.81 19.74
CA TRP A 227 -14.33 23.52 18.70
C TRP A 227 -14.42 22.10 18.13
N GLU A 228 -14.76 21.08 18.92
CA GLU A 228 -14.86 19.69 18.44
C GLU A 228 -15.96 19.55 17.38
N SER A 229 -17.09 20.23 17.61
CA SER A 229 -18.19 20.24 16.65
C SER A 229 -17.81 20.97 15.37
N PHE A 230 -17.06 22.07 15.49
CA PHE A 230 -16.55 22.80 14.33
C PHE A 230 -15.58 21.94 13.50
N VAL A 231 -14.68 21.20 14.14
CA VAL A 231 -13.79 20.24 13.47
C VAL A 231 -14.60 19.15 12.79
N GLY A 232 -15.61 18.58 13.45
CA GLY A 232 -16.50 17.58 12.86
C GLY A 232 -17.24 18.09 11.63
N GLN A 233 -17.77 19.33 11.68
CA GLN A 233 -18.42 19.98 10.54
C GLN A 233 -17.43 20.25 9.40
N SER A 234 -16.20 20.67 9.71
CA SER A 234 -15.15 20.92 8.72
C SER A 234 -14.73 19.65 7.99
N VAL A 235 -14.51 18.55 8.73
CA VAL A 235 -14.22 17.23 8.16
C VAL A 235 -15.39 16.73 7.32
N TYR A 236 -16.63 16.89 7.80
CA TYR A 236 -17.82 16.51 7.04
C TYR A 236 -17.93 17.28 5.71
N ARG A 237 -17.82 18.61 5.73
CA ARG A 237 -17.82 19.45 4.52
C ARG A 237 -16.72 19.02 3.56
N LEU A 238 -15.51 18.75 4.06
CA LEU A 238 -14.40 18.25 3.26
C LEU A 238 -14.71 16.89 2.59
N VAL A 239 -15.27 15.92 3.32
CA VAL A 239 -15.62 14.60 2.77
C VAL A 239 -16.67 14.70 1.67
N VAL A 240 -17.67 15.57 1.84
CA VAL A 240 -18.75 15.80 0.86
C VAL A 240 -18.24 16.55 -0.36
N VAL A 241 -17.47 17.62 -0.19
CA VAL A 241 -16.90 18.38 -1.31
C VAL A 241 -15.92 17.53 -2.11
N ASP A 242 -15.04 16.77 -1.44
CA ASP A 242 -14.15 15.80 -2.10
C ASP A 242 -14.94 14.74 -2.88
N PHE A 243 -16.07 14.27 -2.34
CA PHE A 243 -16.96 13.37 -3.06
C PHE A 243 -17.51 14.02 -4.34
N ILE A 244 -17.99 15.27 -4.26
CA ILE A 244 -18.49 16.01 -5.42
C ILE A 244 -17.38 16.15 -6.48
N PHE A 245 -16.16 16.57 -6.09
CA PHE A 245 -15.04 16.66 -7.03
C PHE A 245 -14.65 15.31 -7.62
N CYS A 246 -14.74 14.21 -6.86
CA CYS A 246 -14.52 12.86 -7.36
C CYS A 246 -15.58 12.46 -8.42
N LEU A 247 -16.85 12.81 -8.20
CA LEU A 247 -17.93 12.61 -9.16
C LEU A 247 -17.70 13.43 -10.43
N LEU A 248 -17.43 14.73 -10.29
CA LEU A 248 -17.15 15.64 -11.39
C LEU A 248 -15.92 15.18 -12.17
N GLY A 249 -14.84 14.79 -11.50
CA GLY A 249 -13.63 14.26 -12.13
C GLY A 249 -13.88 12.96 -12.89
N SER A 250 -14.72 12.07 -12.37
CA SER A 250 -15.07 10.82 -13.07
C SER A 250 -15.97 11.09 -14.28
N PHE A 251 -16.94 11.99 -14.16
CA PHE A 251 -17.86 12.35 -15.24
C PHE A 251 -17.18 13.21 -16.32
N PHE A 252 -16.60 14.35 -15.97
CA PHE A 252 -15.92 15.21 -16.95
C PHE A 252 -14.58 14.65 -17.40
N GLY A 253 -13.83 13.99 -16.53
CA GLY A 253 -12.50 13.47 -16.88
C GLY A 253 -12.54 12.20 -17.73
N GLU A 254 -13.30 11.17 -17.30
CA GLU A 254 -13.30 9.86 -17.96
C GLU A 254 -14.33 9.81 -19.10
N PHE A 255 -15.57 10.25 -18.85
CA PHE A 255 -16.64 10.21 -19.85
C PHE A 255 -16.45 11.24 -20.97
N LEU A 256 -16.15 12.50 -20.64
CA LEU A 256 -15.92 13.53 -21.68
C LEU A 256 -14.70 13.20 -22.55
N ARG A 257 -13.61 12.69 -21.95
CA ARG A 257 -12.42 12.26 -22.69
C ARG A 257 -12.71 11.09 -23.63
N ASN A 258 -13.55 10.14 -23.22
CA ASN A 258 -13.99 9.06 -24.10
C ASN A 258 -14.76 9.60 -25.32
N VAL A 259 -15.72 10.51 -25.10
CA VAL A 259 -16.52 11.12 -26.19
C VAL A 259 -15.63 11.93 -27.14
N ILE A 260 -14.74 12.76 -26.61
CA ILE A 260 -13.82 13.59 -27.41
C ILE A 260 -12.83 12.69 -28.17
N GLY A 261 -12.27 11.67 -27.52
CA GLY A 261 -11.30 10.75 -28.10
C GLY A 261 -11.87 9.86 -29.21
N THR A 262 -13.17 9.55 -29.16
CA THR A 262 -13.86 8.73 -30.17
C THR A 262 -14.44 9.58 -31.31
N LYS A 263 -14.96 10.78 -31.01
CA LYS A 263 -15.74 11.59 -31.95
C LYS A 263 -14.99 12.80 -32.52
N CYS A 264 -14.10 13.44 -31.77
CA CYS A 264 -13.42 14.69 -32.18
C CYS A 264 -11.95 14.47 -32.54
N ILE A 265 -11.17 13.83 -31.66
CA ILE A 265 -9.71 13.69 -31.81
C ILE A 265 -9.30 12.23 -31.58
N ARG A 266 -9.25 11.45 -32.66
CA ARG A 266 -8.87 10.03 -32.61
C ARG A 266 -7.44 9.79 -32.09
N SER A 267 -6.55 10.78 -32.16
CA SER A 267 -5.18 10.67 -31.64
C SER A 267 -5.09 10.67 -30.11
N LEU A 268 -6.11 11.18 -29.40
CA LEU A 268 -6.10 11.24 -27.93
C LEU A 268 -6.30 9.86 -27.27
N GLY A 269 -6.89 8.92 -28.01
CA GLY A 269 -7.21 7.57 -27.56
C GLY A 269 -8.26 7.51 -26.43
N VAL A 270 -8.69 6.30 -26.10
CA VAL A 270 -9.59 6.02 -24.97
C VAL A 270 -8.79 6.09 -23.66
N PRO A 271 -9.32 6.66 -22.57
CA PRO A 271 -8.61 6.71 -21.29
C PRO A 271 -8.31 5.30 -20.75
N GLU A 272 -7.09 5.10 -20.24
CA GLU A 272 -6.71 3.92 -19.46
C GLU A 272 -7.17 4.11 -18.00
N PHE A 273 -7.76 3.08 -17.40
CA PHE A 273 -8.21 3.16 -16.01
C PHE A 273 -7.02 3.14 -15.05
N ASP A 274 -6.74 4.29 -14.42
CA ASP A 274 -5.67 4.38 -13.42
C ASP A 274 -6.14 3.86 -12.06
N ILE A 275 -5.79 2.60 -11.78
CA ILE A 275 -6.09 1.93 -10.51
C ILE A 275 -5.41 2.67 -9.35
N ALA A 276 -4.19 3.19 -9.53
CA ALA A 276 -3.39 3.74 -8.45
C ALA A 276 -4.02 5.00 -7.85
N THR A 277 -4.39 5.95 -8.69
CA THR A 277 -5.02 7.21 -8.26
C THR A 277 -6.37 6.97 -7.60
N ASN A 278 -7.19 6.06 -8.14
CA ASN A 278 -8.48 5.71 -7.55
C ASN A 278 -8.34 5.04 -6.17
N VAL A 279 -7.38 4.13 -6.01
CA VAL A 279 -7.11 3.49 -4.70
C VAL A 279 -6.55 4.50 -3.69
N LEU A 280 -5.69 5.43 -4.11
CA LEU A 280 -5.17 6.48 -3.22
C LEU A 280 -6.26 7.44 -2.75
N ASN A 281 -7.22 7.79 -3.60
CA ASN A 281 -8.38 8.59 -3.19
C ASN A 281 -9.28 7.84 -2.22
N LEU A 282 -9.42 6.52 -2.40
CA LEU A 282 -10.12 5.67 -1.45
C LEU A 282 -9.43 5.66 -0.08
N ILE A 283 -8.11 5.47 -0.05
CA ILE A 283 -7.31 5.50 1.19
C ILE A 283 -7.49 6.85 1.90
N TYR A 284 -7.37 7.97 1.16
CA TYR A 284 -7.54 9.32 1.71
C TYR A 284 -8.92 9.53 2.35
N ALA A 285 -9.98 9.08 1.68
CA ALA A 285 -11.34 9.18 2.23
C ALA A 285 -11.52 8.33 3.50
N GLN A 286 -10.88 7.14 3.57
CA GLN A 286 -10.85 6.32 4.77
C GLN A 286 -10.08 7.00 5.91
N THR A 287 -8.95 7.66 5.61
CA THR A 287 -8.19 8.43 6.60
C THR A 287 -9.02 9.54 7.22
N LEU A 288 -9.70 10.33 6.38
CA LEU A 288 -10.62 11.38 6.83
C LEU A 288 -11.74 10.81 7.70
N ALA A 289 -12.25 9.62 7.37
CA ALA A 289 -13.28 8.99 8.18
C ALA A 289 -12.79 8.56 9.56
N TRP A 290 -11.56 8.05 9.67
CA TRP A 290 -10.96 7.70 10.95
C TRP A 290 -10.60 8.91 11.80
N ILE A 291 -10.18 10.02 11.18
CA ILE A 291 -9.96 11.27 11.90
C ILE A 291 -11.30 11.86 12.37
N GLY A 292 -12.30 11.84 11.49
CA GLY A 292 -13.60 12.46 11.74
C GLY A 292 -14.49 11.72 12.71
N ILE A 293 -14.29 10.40 12.94
CA ILE A 293 -15.22 9.62 13.77
C ILE A 293 -15.31 10.14 15.21
N TYR A 294 -14.22 10.66 15.76
CA TYR A 294 -14.22 11.22 17.12
C TYR A 294 -15.06 12.51 17.22
N PHE A 295 -15.19 13.27 16.13
CA PHE A 295 -15.90 14.55 16.08
C PHE A 295 -17.31 14.45 15.47
N ALA A 296 -17.52 13.44 14.62
CA ALA A 296 -18.75 13.18 13.89
C ALA A 296 -19.00 11.65 13.82
N PRO A 297 -19.63 11.05 14.85
CA PRO A 297 -19.83 9.61 14.94
C PRO A 297 -20.63 8.98 13.81
N LEU A 298 -21.48 9.76 13.12
CA LEU A 298 -22.28 9.30 11.98
C LEU A 298 -21.53 9.38 10.64
N LEU A 299 -20.30 9.89 10.63
CA LEU A 299 -19.48 9.98 9.43
C LEU A 299 -19.18 8.63 8.74
N PRO A 300 -19.01 7.50 9.46
CA PRO A 300 -18.91 6.18 8.83
C PRO A 300 -20.13 5.81 7.99
N VAL A 301 -21.36 6.20 8.38
CA VAL A 301 -22.58 5.93 7.61
C VAL A 301 -22.55 6.69 6.28
N ILE A 302 -22.17 7.97 6.32
CA ILE A 302 -21.97 8.79 5.12
C ILE A 302 -20.88 8.17 4.23
N GLN A 303 -19.82 7.65 4.83
CA GLN A 303 -18.75 6.98 4.08
C GLN A 303 -19.25 5.70 3.39
N VAL A 304 -20.10 4.89 4.03
CA VAL A 304 -20.71 3.71 3.38
C VAL A 304 -21.55 4.12 2.18
N ILE A 305 -22.39 5.16 2.30
CA ILE A 305 -23.20 5.68 1.21
C ILE A 305 -22.30 6.20 0.07
N LYS A 306 -21.28 7.00 0.39
CA LYS A 306 -20.28 7.51 -0.56
C LYS A 306 -19.63 6.37 -1.33
N LEU A 307 -19.14 5.34 -0.63
CA LEU A 307 -18.48 4.19 -1.24
C LEU A 307 -19.42 3.38 -2.14
N PHE A 308 -20.67 3.21 -1.74
CA PHE A 308 -21.68 2.54 -2.56
C PHE A 308 -21.90 3.29 -3.88
N ILE A 309 -22.08 4.60 -3.85
CA ILE A 309 -22.27 5.42 -5.06
C ILE A 309 -21.01 5.39 -5.93
N ILE A 310 -19.82 5.60 -5.36
CA ILE A 310 -18.54 5.56 -6.08
C ILE A 310 -18.35 4.20 -6.76
N PHE A 311 -18.70 3.09 -6.10
CA PHE A 311 -18.55 1.75 -6.65
C PHE A 311 -19.36 1.58 -7.94
N TYR A 312 -20.66 1.93 -7.93
CA TYR A 312 -21.49 1.81 -9.13
C TYR A 312 -21.04 2.74 -10.24
N LEU A 313 -20.66 3.98 -9.92
CA LEU A 313 -20.16 4.93 -10.92
C LEU A 313 -18.86 4.47 -11.57
N LYS A 314 -17.90 4.00 -10.76
CA LYS A 314 -16.63 3.47 -11.29
C LYS A 314 -16.84 2.18 -12.07
N ARG A 315 -17.81 1.34 -11.68
CA ARG A 315 -18.22 0.16 -12.48
C ARG A 315 -18.74 0.55 -13.85
N VAL A 316 -19.63 1.56 -13.93
CA VAL A 316 -20.16 2.06 -15.20
C VAL A 316 -19.03 2.68 -16.04
N SER A 317 -18.19 3.52 -15.43
CA SER A 317 -17.07 4.15 -16.14
C SER A 317 -16.09 3.12 -16.69
N LEU A 318 -15.74 2.10 -15.91
CA LEU A 318 -14.91 0.98 -16.36
C LEU A 318 -15.53 0.20 -17.51
N SER A 319 -16.84 -0.05 -17.47
CA SER A 319 -17.52 -0.88 -18.47
C SER A 319 -17.77 -0.13 -19.79
N MET A 320 -17.93 1.19 -19.75
CA MET A 320 -18.41 1.99 -20.90
C MET A 320 -17.36 2.96 -21.44
N ASN A 321 -16.45 3.47 -20.61
CA ASN A 321 -15.55 4.58 -20.96
C ASN A 321 -14.06 4.22 -20.99
N CYS A 322 -13.62 3.18 -20.28
CA CYS A 322 -12.21 2.87 -20.14
C CYS A 322 -11.80 1.61 -20.91
N GLN A 323 -10.56 1.60 -21.38
CA GLN A 323 -9.92 0.35 -21.83
C GLN A 323 -9.35 -0.40 -20.63
N PRO A 324 -9.33 -1.75 -20.66
CA PRO A 324 -8.69 -2.53 -19.62
C PRO A 324 -7.20 -2.15 -19.52
N PRO A 325 -6.65 -2.04 -18.30
CA PRO A 325 -5.26 -1.65 -18.12
C PRO A 325 -4.34 -2.66 -18.78
N LYS A 326 -3.35 -2.19 -19.54
CA LYS A 326 -2.46 -3.06 -20.33
C LYS A 326 -1.53 -3.91 -19.46
N ARG A 327 -1.38 -3.57 -18.17
CA ARG A 327 -0.43 -4.20 -17.23
C ARG A 327 -1.12 -4.83 -16.02
N THR A 328 -2.00 -5.81 -16.21
CA THR A 328 -2.79 -6.42 -15.11
C THR A 328 -1.95 -7.22 -14.12
N GLY A 329 -0.82 -7.81 -14.52
CA GLY A 329 0.13 -8.52 -13.62
C GLY A 329 0.69 -7.67 -12.48
N ARG A 330 0.62 -6.35 -12.62
CA ARG A 330 1.14 -5.35 -11.70
C ARG A 330 0.19 -5.07 -10.52
N ALA A 331 -1.11 -5.31 -10.68
CA ALA A 331 -2.13 -4.97 -9.67
C ALA A 331 -2.02 -5.86 -8.41
N ALA A 332 -1.75 -7.15 -8.57
CA ALA A 332 -1.64 -8.09 -7.44
C ALA A 332 -0.44 -7.79 -6.52
N GLN A 333 0.70 -7.34 -7.09
CA GLN A 333 1.87 -6.92 -6.29
C GLN A 333 1.65 -5.56 -5.61
N MET A 334 0.89 -4.66 -6.23
CA MET A 334 0.58 -3.34 -5.68
C MET A 334 -0.42 -3.40 -4.51
N GLN A 335 -1.23 -4.46 -4.43
CA GLN A 335 -2.21 -4.64 -3.34
C GLN A 335 -1.55 -4.59 -1.96
N THR A 336 -0.42 -5.27 -1.77
CA THR A 336 0.33 -5.24 -0.50
C THR A 336 0.84 -3.84 -0.18
N VAL A 337 1.28 -3.09 -1.20
CA VAL A 337 1.75 -1.71 -1.03
C VAL A 337 0.60 -0.78 -0.64
N TYR A 338 -0.57 -0.90 -1.27
CA TYR A 338 -1.74 -0.10 -0.89
C TYR A 338 -2.24 -0.41 0.52
N ILE A 339 -2.27 -1.69 0.92
CA ILE A 339 -2.64 -2.06 2.30
C ILE A 339 -1.60 -1.52 3.30
N ALA A 340 -0.31 -1.55 2.95
CA ALA A 340 0.73 -0.95 3.79
C ALA A 340 0.56 0.58 3.90
N ILE A 341 0.24 1.29 2.81
CA ILE A 341 -0.05 2.73 2.83
C ILE A 341 -1.32 3.02 3.65
N LEU A 342 -2.35 2.17 3.55
CA LEU A 342 -3.57 2.32 4.34
C LEU A 342 -3.31 2.13 5.83
N PHE A 343 -2.44 1.20 6.20
CA PHE A 343 -2.10 0.92 7.60
C PHE A 343 -1.15 1.95 8.19
N PHE A 344 0.06 2.11 7.61
CA PHE A 344 1.14 2.87 8.24
C PHE A 344 0.87 4.39 8.27
N PRO A 345 0.89 5.14 7.16
CA PRO A 345 0.70 6.58 7.24
C PRO A 345 -0.76 6.98 7.51
N SER A 346 -1.75 6.19 7.07
CA SER A 346 -3.17 6.56 7.20
C SER A 346 -3.79 6.15 8.54
N PHE A 347 -3.92 4.85 8.82
CA PHE A 347 -4.60 4.38 10.04
C PHE A 347 -3.84 4.75 11.32
N VAL A 348 -2.52 4.51 11.37
CA VAL A 348 -1.72 4.90 12.55
C VAL A 348 -1.71 6.42 12.73
N GLY A 349 -1.65 7.20 11.65
CA GLY A 349 -1.73 8.67 11.70
C GLY A 349 -3.07 9.19 12.23
N ALA A 350 -4.18 8.60 11.79
CA ALA A 350 -5.51 8.93 12.32
C ALA A 350 -5.65 8.53 13.79
N LEU A 351 -5.16 7.33 14.16
CA LEU A 351 -5.15 6.85 15.53
C LEU A 351 -4.30 7.76 16.44
N SER A 352 -3.13 8.20 15.99
CA SER A 352 -2.28 9.12 16.77
C SER A 352 -2.96 10.47 16.98
N MET A 353 -3.69 10.97 15.99
CA MET A 353 -4.45 12.23 16.09
C MET A 353 -5.58 12.12 17.11
N VAL A 354 -6.40 11.06 17.02
CA VAL A 354 -7.48 10.81 18.00
C VAL A 354 -6.91 10.56 19.39
N ALA A 355 -5.83 9.78 19.52
CA ALA A 355 -5.17 9.55 20.80
C ALA A 355 -4.67 10.86 21.42
N TYR A 356 -4.02 11.73 20.63
CA TYR A 356 -3.59 13.06 21.10
C TYR A 356 -4.79 13.91 21.56
N THR A 357 -5.91 13.91 20.84
CA THR A 357 -7.11 14.65 21.27
C THR A 357 -7.67 14.17 22.60
N VAL A 358 -7.69 12.85 22.82
CA VAL A 358 -8.26 12.23 24.02
C VAL A 358 -7.37 12.41 25.25
N TRP A 359 -6.05 12.35 25.07
CA TRP A 359 -5.08 12.39 26.18
C TRP A 359 -4.59 13.79 26.52
N SER A 360 -4.50 14.70 25.54
CA SER A 360 -3.76 15.95 25.70
C SER A 360 -4.62 17.21 25.55
N LEU A 361 -5.73 17.15 24.82
CA LEU A 361 -6.57 18.33 24.62
C LEU A 361 -7.67 18.44 25.68
N HIS A 362 -7.93 19.68 26.08
CA HIS A 362 -9.00 20.03 26.98
C HIS A 362 -10.33 20.09 26.19
N PRO A 363 -11.38 19.39 26.64
CA PRO A 363 -12.67 19.40 25.96
C PRO A 363 -13.39 20.74 26.17
N SER A 364 -14.34 21.08 25.29
CA SER A 364 -15.18 22.26 25.45
C SER A 364 -16.05 22.20 26.70
N GLU A 365 -16.11 23.32 27.43
CA GLU A 365 -16.89 23.44 28.68
C GLU A 365 -18.41 23.42 28.45
N GLN A 366 -18.86 23.90 27.29
CA GLN A 366 -20.29 24.07 26.98
C GLN A 366 -20.87 22.98 26.08
N CYS A 367 -20.02 22.13 25.48
CA CYS A 367 -20.41 21.24 24.39
C CYS A 367 -19.80 19.84 24.50
N GLY A 368 -20.60 18.83 24.20
CA GLY A 368 -20.16 17.46 23.99
C GLY A 368 -20.22 16.55 25.23
N PRO A 369 -19.84 15.27 25.09
CA PRO A 369 -20.00 14.29 26.17
C PRO A 369 -19.07 14.59 27.36
N PHE A 370 -17.86 15.11 27.14
CA PHE A 370 -16.82 15.25 28.17
C PHE A 370 -16.78 16.64 28.85
N GLN A 371 -17.90 17.36 28.90
CA GLN A 371 -18.01 18.67 29.56
C GLN A 371 -17.53 18.64 31.02
N GLY A 372 -16.81 19.68 31.45
CA GLY A 372 -16.32 19.82 32.82
C GLY A 372 -15.17 18.87 33.23
N LEU A 373 -14.62 18.09 32.29
CA LEU A 373 -13.45 17.24 32.52
C LEU A 373 -12.17 17.93 32.05
N SER A 374 -11.06 17.69 32.73
CA SER A 374 -9.76 18.22 32.30
C SER A 374 -9.28 17.62 30.98
N THR A 375 -9.51 16.32 30.79
CA THR A 375 -9.27 15.58 29.54
C THR A 375 -10.35 14.53 29.34
N PRO A 376 -10.68 14.14 28.09
CA PRO A 376 -11.59 13.03 27.83
C PRO A 376 -11.18 11.73 28.52
N PHE A 377 -9.88 11.46 28.64
CA PHE A 377 -9.35 10.30 29.35
C PHE A 377 -9.73 10.27 30.85
N HIS A 378 -9.98 11.43 31.46
CA HIS A 378 -10.38 11.50 32.86
C HIS A 378 -11.73 10.81 33.15
N ALA A 379 -12.62 10.71 32.16
CA ALA A 379 -13.86 9.93 32.27
C ALA A 379 -13.58 8.46 32.60
N ILE A 380 -12.55 7.88 31.98
CA ILE A 380 -12.13 6.50 32.23
C ILE A 380 -11.50 6.37 33.62
N GLN A 381 -10.71 7.36 34.03
CA GLN A 381 -10.12 7.38 35.36
C GLN A 381 -11.20 7.38 36.45
N SER A 382 -12.19 8.26 36.34
CA SER A 382 -13.34 8.33 37.26
C SER A 382 -14.13 7.02 37.30
N TRP A 383 -14.36 6.41 36.15
CA TRP A 383 -14.99 5.09 36.06
C TRP A 383 -14.15 4.00 36.73
N MET A 384 -12.83 4.01 36.52
CA MET A 384 -11.92 3.02 37.10
C MET A 384 -11.86 3.15 38.64
N ASP A 385 -11.96 4.36 39.19
CA ASP A 385 -12.06 4.59 40.64
C ASP A 385 -13.36 4.02 41.23
N THR A 386 -14.43 4.00 40.45
CA THR A 386 -15.69 3.35 40.83
C THR A 386 -15.55 1.83 40.78
N VAL A 387 -14.94 1.30 39.73
CA VAL A 387 -14.71 -0.15 39.58
C VAL A 387 -13.80 -0.67 40.69
N LYS A 388 -12.80 0.11 41.17
CA LYS A 388 -11.96 -0.26 42.32
C LYS A 388 -12.76 -0.61 43.58
N LYS A 389 -13.92 0.02 43.79
CA LYS A 389 -14.78 -0.17 44.97
C LYS A 389 -15.60 -1.47 44.91
N ILE A 390 -15.69 -2.11 43.75
CA ILE A 390 -16.42 -3.37 43.56
C ILE A 390 -15.56 -4.53 44.09
N SER A 391 -16.15 -5.44 44.86
CA SER A 391 -15.44 -6.62 45.34
C SER A 391 -15.09 -7.57 44.18
N GLY A 392 -13.81 -7.96 44.06
CA GLY A 392 -13.32 -8.88 43.02
C GLY A 392 -12.76 -8.25 41.74
N SER A 393 -12.84 -6.92 41.58
CA SER A 393 -12.35 -6.18 40.40
C SER A 393 -10.95 -5.57 40.57
N GLN A 394 -10.24 -5.87 41.67
CA GLN A 394 -8.93 -5.28 42.00
C GLN A 394 -7.89 -5.49 40.90
N TRP A 395 -7.94 -6.62 40.20
CA TRP A 395 -7.06 -6.93 39.06
C TRP A 395 -7.23 -5.92 37.92
N ALA A 396 -8.46 -5.45 37.64
CA ALA A 396 -8.72 -4.51 36.56
C ALA A 396 -8.13 -3.13 36.87
N TRP A 397 -8.25 -2.69 38.13
CA TRP A 397 -7.66 -1.43 38.59
C TRP A 397 -6.13 -1.50 38.59
N TRP A 398 -5.56 -2.62 39.03
CA TRP A 398 -4.11 -2.84 38.97
C TRP A 398 -3.57 -2.73 37.54
N ILE A 399 -4.23 -3.38 36.56
CA ILE A 399 -3.87 -3.26 35.15
C ILE A 399 -3.96 -1.80 34.70
N PHE A 400 -5.06 -1.10 34.98
CA PHE A 400 -5.20 0.29 34.55
C PHE A 400 -4.10 1.20 35.10
N GLU A 401 -3.79 1.10 36.39
CA GLU A 401 -2.78 1.95 37.04
C GLU A 401 -1.35 1.63 36.57
N HIS A 402 -0.99 0.35 36.47
CA HIS A 402 0.40 -0.06 36.21
C HIS A 402 0.72 -0.27 34.72
N VAL A 403 -0.28 -0.57 33.89
CA VAL A 403 -0.12 -0.89 32.47
C VAL A 403 -0.55 0.29 31.59
N VAL A 404 -1.74 0.84 31.82
CA VAL A 404 -2.33 1.86 30.93
C VAL A 404 -1.85 3.27 31.26
N LYS A 405 -1.71 3.61 32.55
CA LYS A 405 -1.22 4.93 32.98
C LYS A 405 0.30 5.07 32.91
N ASN A 406 1.04 3.98 33.00
CA ASN A 406 2.50 4.04 33.12
C ASN A 406 3.17 4.13 31.75
N GLU A 407 3.80 5.27 31.46
CA GLU A 407 4.54 5.49 30.21
C GLU A 407 5.70 4.50 30.03
N LEU A 408 6.37 4.12 31.13
CA LEU A 408 7.48 3.16 31.12
C LEU A 408 7.08 1.80 30.54
N PHE A 409 5.82 1.39 30.75
CA PHE A 409 5.32 0.12 30.24
C PHE A 409 5.26 0.13 28.70
N PHE A 410 4.83 1.22 28.09
CA PHE A 410 4.82 1.36 26.63
C PHE A 410 6.25 1.39 26.05
N TYR A 411 7.19 2.06 26.71
CA TYR A 411 8.61 2.00 26.33
C TYR A 411 9.19 0.58 26.42
N LEU A 412 8.82 -0.19 27.44
CA LEU A 412 9.25 -1.58 27.57
C LEU A 412 8.65 -2.47 26.48
N ILE A 413 7.35 -2.35 26.20
CA ILE A 413 6.70 -3.10 25.11
C ILE A 413 7.33 -2.76 23.77
N THR A 414 7.51 -1.48 23.47
CA THR A 414 8.12 -1.05 22.21
C THR A 414 9.53 -1.59 22.06
N LEU A 415 10.35 -1.60 23.12
CA LEU A 415 11.66 -2.26 23.13
C LEU A 415 11.55 -3.76 22.83
N ILE A 416 10.64 -4.48 23.48
CA ILE A 416 10.43 -5.92 23.24
C ILE A 416 10.03 -6.18 21.79
N VAL A 417 9.11 -5.38 21.24
CA VAL A 417 8.68 -5.48 19.84
C VAL A 417 9.84 -5.17 18.89
N LEU A 418 10.69 -4.18 19.19
CA LEU A 418 11.88 -3.88 18.39
C LEU A 418 12.90 -5.02 18.41
N VAL A 419 13.16 -5.61 19.58
CA VAL A 419 14.05 -6.78 19.69
C VAL A 419 13.48 -7.97 18.92
N PHE A 420 12.19 -8.24 19.07
CA PHE A 420 11.53 -9.33 18.36
C PHE A 420 11.53 -9.11 16.83
N THR A 421 11.23 -7.90 16.37
CA THR A 421 11.25 -7.58 14.93
C THR A 421 12.66 -7.66 14.36
N TYR A 422 13.67 -7.21 15.10
CA TYR A 422 15.09 -7.39 14.74
C TYR A 422 15.46 -8.88 14.62
N PHE A 423 15.09 -9.70 15.61
CA PHE A 423 15.34 -11.14 15.58
C PHE A 423 14.62 -11.82 14.41
N ALA A 424 13.34 -11.51 14.19
CA ALA A 424 12.57 -12.04 13.06
C ALA A 424 13.16 -11.62 11.71
N TRP A 425 13.66 -10.38 11.61
CA TRP A 425 14.36 -9.89 10.43
C TRP A 425 15.65 -10.68 10.19
N GLN A 426 16.47 -10.90 11.22
CA GLN A 426 17.68 -11.73 11.14
C GLN A 426 17.37 -13.16 10.71
N VAL A 427 16.37 -13.81 11.31
CA VAL A 427 15.91 -15.14 10.90
C VAL A 427 15.49 -15.16 9.43
N THR A 428 14.81 -14.12 8.97
CA THR A 428 14.41 -14.01 7.56
C THR A 428 15.61 -13.89 6.63
N GLN A 429 16.64 -13.13 7.01
CA GLN A 429 17.89 -13.05 6.22
C GLN A 429 18.65 -14.39 6.22
N GLY A 430 18.75 -15.06 7.37
CA GLY A 430 19.37 -16.38 7.48
C GLY A 430 18.65 -17.43 6.62
N ARG A 431 17.32 -17.46 6.64
CA ARG A 431 16.50 -18.32 5.78
C ARG A 431 16.74 -18.05 4.29
N LYS A 432 16.89 -16.78 3.88
CA LYS A 432 17.22 -16.43 2.49
C LYS A 432 18.57 -17.02 2.06
N GLN A 433 19.58 -16.91 2.91
CA GLN A 433 20.90 -17.46 2.62
C GLN A 433 20.87 -19.00 2.59
N LEU A 434 20.16 -19.64 3.52
CA LEU A 434 19.97 -21.09 3.54
C LEU A 434 19.30 -21.60 2.25
N ILE A 435 18.23 -20.93 1.80
CA ILE A 435 17.56 -21.25 0.54
C ILE A 435 18.52 -21.13 -0.66
N LYS A 436 19.42 -20.15 -0.65
CA LYS A 436 20.44 -19.98 -1.70
C LYS A 436 21.40 -21.17 -1.74
N ILE A 437 21.95 -21.56 -0.59
CA ILE A 437 22.90 -22.68 -0.47
C ILE A 437 22.23 -24.01 -0.88
N LEU A 438 21.03 -24.30 -0.37
CA LEU A 438 20.29 -25.51 -0.73
C LEU A 438 20.03 -25.61 -2.24
N ARG A 439 19.79 -24.48 -2.90
CA ARG A 439 19.61 -24.44 -4.36
C ARG A 439 20.91 -24.70 -5.12
N GLU A 440 22.02 -24.14 -4.66
CA GLU A 440 23.34 -24.43 -5.23
C GLU A 440 23.68 -25.91 -5.10
N GLN A 441 23.33 -26.55 -3.97
CA GLN A 441 23.45 -27.99 -3.79
C GLN A 441 22.60 -28.79 -4.78
N ILE A 442 21.31 -28.46 -4.94
CA ILE A 442 20.42 -29.14 -5.91
C ILE A 442 20.98 -29.05 -7.34
N VAL A 443 21.51 -27.89 -7.73
CA VAL A 443 22.11 -27.70 -9.05
C VAL A 443 23.38 -28.54 -9.22
N ASN A 444 24.22 -28.61 -8.19
CA ASN A 444 25.45 -29.41 -8.23
C ASN A 444 25.15 -30.92 -8.26
N GLU A 445 24.21 -31.40 -7.45
CA GLU A 445 23.75 -32.80 -7.51
C GLU A 445 23.15 -33.15 -8.89
N GLY A 446 22.42 -32.22 -9.51
CA GLY A 446 21.91 -32.38 -10.87
C GLY A 446 23.03 -32.55 -11.91
N LYS A 447 24.11 -31.78 -11.78
CA LYS A 447 25.30 -31.90 -12.65
C LYS A 447 26.03 -33.22 -12.44
N ASP A 448 26.22 -33.64 -11.18
CA ASP A 448 26.88 -34.91 -10.85
C ASP A 448 26.09 -36.10 -11.38
N LYS A 449 24.76 -36.11 -11.22
CA LYS A 449 23.90 -37.16 -11.80
C LYS A 449 24.00 -37.19 -13.33
N ALA A 450 24.00 -36.04 -13.99
CA ALA A 450 24.17 -35.96 -15.44
C ALA A 450 25.55 -36.46 -15.89
N PHE A 451 26.60 -36.12 -15.15
CA PHE A 451 27.96 -36.62 -15.39
C PHE A 451 28.04 -38.15 -15.26
N LEU A 452 27.48 -38.71 -14.18
CA LEU A 452 27.44 -40.15 -13.96
C LEU A 452 26.64 -40.89 -15.04
N LEU A 453 25.48 -40.35 -15.45
CA LEU A 453 24.68 -40.91 -16.55
C LEU A 453 25.45 -40.91 -17.88
N ASN A 454 26.12 -39.82 -18.22
CA ASN A 454 26.95 -39.75 -19.43
C ASN A 454 28.09 -40.77 -19.41
N ARG A 455 28.73 -40.97 -18.25
CA ARG A 455 29.79 -41.97 -18.08
C ARG A 455 29.27 -43.40 -18.17
N LEU A 456 28.10 -43.69 -17.59
CA LEU A 456 27.46 -45.01 -17.75
C LEU A 456 27.10 -45.29 -19.22
N GLN A 457 26.55 -44.30 -19.92
CA GLN A 457 26.24 -44.43 -21.34
C GLN A 457 27.49 -44.64 -22.21
N SER A 458 28.61 -43.98 -21.91
CA SER A 458 29.85 -44.19 -22.65
C SER A 458 30.42 -45.59 -22.44
N VAL A 459 30.41 -46.09 -21.19
CA VAL A 459 30.82 -47.47 -20.88
C VAL A 459 29.90 -48.49 -21.55
N GLN A 460 28.58 -48.28 -21.55
CA GLN A 460 27.65 -49.16 -22.27
C GLN A 460 27.90 -49.16 -23.78
N LYS A 461 28.21 -48.01 -24.39
CA LYS A 461 28.59 -47.93 -25.80
C LYS A 461 29.89 -48.69 -26.09
N GLN A 462 30.90 -48.56 -25.22
CA GLN A 462 32.16 -49.30 -25.33
C GLN A 462 31.94 -50.82 -25.21
N ASN A 463 31.15 -51.27 -24.22
CA ASN A 463 30.82 -52.69 -24.06
C ASN A 463 30.02 -53.24 -25.24
N LYS A 464 29.08 -52.47 -25.79
CA LYS A 464 28.38 -52.87 -27.04
C LYS A 464 29.34 -52.97 -28.21
N ALA A 465 30.24 -52.00 -28.40
CA ALA A 465 31.26 -52.05 -29.45
C ALA A 465 32.20 -53.25 -29.30
N ALA A 466 32.61 -53.58 -28.07
CA ALA A 466 33.41 -54.76 -27.77
C ALA A 466 32.65 -56.07 -28.02
N MET A 467 31.36 -56.15 -27.73
CA MET A 467 30.51 -57.31 -28.06
C MET A 467 30.30 -57.48 -29.57
N THR A 468 30.26 -56.38 -30.34
CA THR A 468 30.20 -56.44 -31.81
C THR A 468 31.55 -56.84 -32.42
N PHE A 469 32.66 -56.62 -31.71
CA PHE A 469 34.01 -57.03 -32.12
C PHE A 469 34.33 -58.45 -31.60
N ARG A 470 33.67 -59.47 -32.14
CA ARG A 470 34.15 -60.87 -32.04
C ARG A 470 35.14 -61.12 -33.18
N PRO A 471 36.42 -61.44 -32.94
CA PRO A 471 37.31 -61.87 -34.01
C PRO A 471 36.81 -63.20 -34.59
N GLN A 472 36.76 -63.32 -35.92
CA GLN A 472 36.71 -64.63 -36.57
C GLN A 472 37.96 -65.40 -36.17
N GLU A 473 37.80 -66.56 -35.53
CA GLU A 473 38.88 -67.51 -35.34
C GLU A 473 39.39 -67.94 -36.73
N LEU A 474 40.59 -67.48 -37.08
CA LEU A 474 41.35 -68.00 -38.21
C LEU A 474 42.14 -69.21 -37.69
N THR A 475 41.61 -70.42 -37.89
CA THR A 475 42.36 -71.66 -37.70
C THR A 475 43.40 -71.80 -38.81
N GLU A 476 44.63 -71.36 -38.55
CA GLU A 476 45.80 -71.69 -39.37
C GLU A 476 46.62 -72.78 -38.66
N THR A 477 46.42 -74.03 -39.08
CA THR A 477 47.25 -75.18 -38.73
C THR A 477 48.62 -75.06 -39.39
N THR A 478 49.67 -74.97 -38.59
CA THR A 478 51.07 -75.01 -39.01
C THR A 478 51.50 -76.43 -39.38
N TYR A 479 51.85 -76.65 -40.65
CA TYR A 479 52.72 -77.76 -41.06
C TYR A 479 54.07 -77.17 -41.48
N PHE A 480 55.06 -77.22 -40.60
CA PHE A 480 56.44 -76.94 -40.97
C PHE A 480 57.34 -78.13 -40.59
N ASN A 481 58.01 -78.64 -41.62
CA ASN A 481 58.74 -79.90 -41.68
C ASN A 481 60.13 -79.76 -41.05
N GLN A 482 60.52 -80.73 -40.21
CA GLN A 482 61.64 -80.65 -39.27
C GLN A 482 62.97 -81.18 -39.85
N ASN A 483 63.30 -80.86 -41.10
CA ASN A 483 64.43 -81.49 -41.80
C ASN A 483 65.41 -80.53 -42.49
N TRP A 484 65.64 -79.34 -41.94
CA TRP A 484 66.75 -78.48 -42.39
C TRP A 484 67.48 -77.85 -41.21
N MET A 485 68.24 -78.67 -40.51
CA MET A 485 69.43 -78.23 -39.77
C MET A 485 70.62 -78.83 -40.52
N ASN A 486 71.42 -77.98 -41.16
CA ASN A 486 72.88 -78.10 -41.36
C ASN A 486 73.32 -77.30 -42.57
N THR A 487 73.92 -76.14 -42.33
CA THR A 487 75.24 -75.73 -42.86
C THR A 487 75.58 -74.34 -42.31
N PHE A 488 76.46 -74.31 -41.30
CA PHE A 488 77.74 -73.56 -41.22
C PHE A 488 77.92 -72.26 -42.06
N PRO A 489 78.88 -71.38 -41.70
CA PRO A 489 79.03 -70.58 -40.48
C PRO A 489 79.44 -69.11 -40.81
N LEU A 490 79.75 -68.30 -39.78
CA LEU A 490 80.76 -67.21 -39.75
C LEU A 490 80.74 -66.09 -40.80
N ASP A 491 80.59 -64.83 -40.36
CA ASP A 491 81.73 -63.93 -40.10
C ASP A 491 81.29 -62.50 -39.71
N MET A 492 82.06 -61.93 -38.78
CA MET A 492 82.30 -60.51 -38.43
C MET A 492 81.17 -59.62 -37.90
#